data_AF-A0A2V8IJE1-F1
#
_entry.id   AF-A0A2V8IJE1-F1
#
_cell.length_a   1.000
_cell.length_b   1.000
_cell.length_c   1.000
_cell.angle_alpha   90.00
_cell.angle_beta   90.00
_cell.angle_gamma   90.00
#
_symmetry.space_group_name_H-M   'P 1'
#
loop_
_entity.id
_entity.type
_entity.pdbx_description
1 polymer ?
#
loop_
_entity_poly.entity_id
_entity_poly.type
_entity_poly.pdbx_seq_one_letter_code
_entity_poly.pdbx_strand_id
1 'polypeptide(L)'
;MEEFMLGRIQEILGADAQSLLNHQCKTISKDKLHLPGPDFIDRIYVGSDRPIRALVSLQQLFKSGRLSGTGYVSILPVDQGIEHSAGASFAPNPIYFDP
;
A
#
# COMPACT_ATOMS: atom_id res chain seq x y z
N MET A 1 -6.23 25.83 -0.27
CA MET A 1 -6.81 24.55 -0.73
C MET A 1 -6.55 23.45 0.31
N GLU A 2 -5.32 23.31 0.78
CA GLU A 2 -4.91 22.35 1.82
C GLU A 2 -5.63 22.56 3.18
N GLU A 3 -5.77 23.81 3.62
CA GLU A 3 -6.47 24.18 4.85
C GLU A 3 -7.98 23.85 4.83
N PHE A 4 -8.60 24.00 3.66
CA PHE A 4 -10.01 23.65 3.44
C PHE A 4 -10.25 22.14 3.48
N MET A 5 -9.29 21.35 2.98
CA MET A 5 -9.37 19.89 3.02
C MET A 5 -9.21 19.34 4.44
N LEU A 6 -8.33 19.94 5.25
CA LEU A 6 -8.13 19.52 6.63
C LEU A 6 -9.38 19.77 7.50
N GLY A 7 -10.03 20.92 7.33
CA GLY A 7 -11.28 21.24 8.05
C GLY A 7 -12.41 20.25 7.71
N ARG A 8 -12.56 19.88 6.44
CA ARG A 8 -13.55 18.89 6.01
C ARG A 8 -13.26 17.49 6.56
N ILE A 9 -12.00 17.10 6.65
CA ILE A 9 -11.60 15.83 7.27
C ILE A 9 -11.93 15.84 8.77
N GLN A 10 -11.66 16.94 9.47
CA GLN A 10 -12.01 17.08 10.89
C GLN A 10 -13.52 17.01 11.11
N GLU A 11 -14.32 17.63 10.25
CA GLU A 11 -15.80 17.57 10.31
C GLU A 11 -16.31 16.13 10.14
N ILE A 12 -15.78 15.39 9.15
CA ILE A 12 -16.14 13.98 8.90
C ILE A 12 -15.78 13.10 10.10
N LEU A 13 -14.62 13.32 10.71
CA LEU A 13 -14.12 12.53 11.83
C LEU A 13 -14.77 12.93 13.18
N GLY A 14 -15.39 14.10 13.26
CA GLY A 14 -16.13 14.56 14.43
C GLY A 14 -15.33 14.47 15.73
N ALA A 15 -15.89 13.77 16.72
CA ALA A 15 -15.28 13.61 18.04
C ALA A 15 -13.93 12.88 18.02
N ASP A 16 -13.69 12.01 17.02
CA ASP A 16 -12.47 11.22 16.92
C ASP A 16 -11.33 11.96 16.22
N ALA A 17 -11.62 13.10 15.57
CA ALA A 17 -10.67 13.85 14.77
C ALA A 17 -9.35 14.12 15.51
N GLN A 18 -9.44 14.57 16.77
CA GLN A 18 -8.26 14.90 17.57
C GLN A 18 -7.40 13.67 17.87
N SER A 19 -8.04 12.52 18.15
CA SER A 19 -7.35 11.27 18.49
C SER A 19 -6.68 10.65 17.25
N LEU A 20 -7.40 10.59 16.13
CA LEU A 20 -6.94 9.94 14.91
C LEU A 20 -5.89 10.75 14.16
N LEU A 21 -6.10 12.06 13.98
CA LEU A 21 -5.20 12.89 13.17
C LEU A 21 -3.87 13.18 13.87
N ASN A 22 -3.86 13.17 15.21
CA ASN A 22 -2.65 13.39 16.00
C ASN A 22 -2.07 12.10 16.58
N HIS A 23 -2.60 10.93 16.18
CA HIS A 23 -2.06 9.66 16.64
C HIS A 23 -0.61 9.49 16.20
N GLN A 24 0.27 9.30 17.17
CA GLN A 24 1.64 8.85 16.93
C GLN A 24 1.80 7.44 17.48
N CYS A 25 2.21 6.50 16.62
CA CYS A 25 2.52 5.15 17.07
C CYS A 25 3.72 5.18 18.02
N LYS A 26 3.51 4.74 19.27
CA LYS A 26 4.57 4.62 20.29
C LYS A 26 5.08 3.18 20.46
N THR A 27 4.38 2.20 19.86
CA THR A 27 4.65 0.78 20.06
C THR A 27 5.78 0.27 19.16
N ILE A 28 5.84 0.72 17.91
CA ILE A 28 6.87 0.33 16.94
C ILE A 28 7.54 1.60 16.44
N SER A 29 8.84 1.70 16.71
CA SER A 29 9.62 2.86 16.29
C SER A 29 9.89 2.83 14.78
N LYS A 30 9.95 4.03 14.18
CA LYS A 30 10.10 4.22 12.72
C LYS A 30 11.43 3.66 12.18
N ASP A 31 12.48 3.64 12.99
CA ASP A 31 13.80 3.07 12.63
C ASP A 31 13.75 1.56 12.38
N LYS A 32 12.74 0.86 12.89
CA LYS A 32 12.54 -0.57 12.64
C LYS A 32 11.89 -0.88 11.29
N LEU A 33 11.47 0.14 10.54
CA LEU A 33 10.79 -0.03 9.27
C LEU A 33 11.79 -0.01 8.10
N HIS A 34 11.72 -1.04 7.26
CA HIS A 34 12.38 -1.02 5.96
C HIS A 34 11.53 -0.22 4.97
N LEU A 35 11.78 1.08 4.89
CA LEU A 35 11.06 1.96 3.98
C LEU A 35 11.52 1.76 2.53
N PRO A 36 10.61 1.85 1.55
CA PRO A 36 10.94 1.79 0.13
C PRO A 36 11.81 2.99 -0.29
N GLY A 37 12.67 2.75 -1.28
CA GLY A 37 13.55 3.76 -1.84
C GLY A 37 14.24 3.28 -3.12
N PRO A 38 15.00 4.16 -3.79
CA PRO A 38 15.73 3.81 -5.01
C PRO A 38 16.78 2.71 -4.83
N ASP A 39 17.24 2.49 -3.59
CA ASP A 39 18.24 1.54 -3.13
C ASP A 39 17.64 0.27 -2.50
N PHE A 40 16.32 0.08 -2.57
CA PHE A 40 15.62 -0.94 -1.77
C PHE A 40 16.11 -2.36 -2.02
N ILE A 41 16.44 -2.71 -3.27
CA ILE A 41 16.98 -4.03 -3.61
C ILE A 41 18.34 -4.25 -2.94
N ASP A 42 19.25 -3.28 -3.07
CA ASP A 42 20.60 -3.34 -2.52
C ASP A 42 20.58 -3.39 -0.99
N ARG A 43 19.76 -2.53 -0.36
CA ARG A 43 19.70 -2.41 1.09
C ARG A 43 18.97 -3.58 1.77
N ILE A 44 17.94 -4.15 1.13
CA ILE A 44 17.04 -5.13 1.79
C ILE A 44 17.21 -6.55 1.26
N TYR A 45 17.35 -6.74 -0.05
CA TYR A 45 17.25 -8.08 -0.65
C TYR A 45 18.62 -8.73 -0.92
N VAL A 46 19.66 -7.94 -1.22
CA VAL A 46 20.99 -8.49 -1.55
C VAL A 46 21.58 -9.33 -0.41
N GLY A 47 21.35 -8.95 0.85
CA GLY A 47 21.80 -9.70 2.02
C GLY A 47 20.94 -10.91 2.41
N SER A 48 19.90 -11.23 1.63
CA SER A 48 19.02 -12.39 1.91
C SER A 48 19.54 -13.69 1.30
N ASP A 49 18.87 -14.80 1.60
CA ASP A 49 19.13 -16.13 1.05
C ASP A 49 18.60 -16.34 -0.38
N ARG A 50 18.07 -15.28 -1.01
CA ARG A 50 17.51 -15.35 -2.37
C ARG A 50 18.61 -15.61 -3.40
N PRO A 51 18.39 -16.51 -4.37
CA PRO A 51 19.35 -16.72 -5.43
C PRO A 51 19.45 -15.48 -6.33
N ILE A 52 20.61 -15.30 -6.97
CA ILE A 52 20.90 -14.17 -7.87
C ILE A 52 19.78 -13.95 -8.89
N ARG A 53 19.22 -15.04 -9.45
CA ARG A 53 18.12 -14.96 -10.42
C ARG A 53 16.88 -14.25 -9.85
N ALA A 54 16.53 -14.51 -8.59
CA ALA A 54 15.40 -13.84 -7.94
C ALA A 54 15.69 -12.35 -7.71
N LEU A 55 16.92 -12.01 -7.31
CA LEU A 55 17.35 -10.61 -7.15
C LEU A 55 17.27 -9.84 -8.46
N VAL A 56 17.69 -10.45 -9.58
CA VAL A 56 17.57 -9.84 -10.92
C VAL A 56 16.11 -9.60 -11.30
N SER A 57 15.22 -10.56 -11.08
CA SER A 57 13.78 -10.39 -11.36
C SER A 57 13.16 -9.28 -10.50
N LEU A 58 13.53 -9.21 -9.22
CA LEU A 58 13.10 -8.12 -8.34
C LEU A 58 13.63 -6.77 -8.85
N GLN A 59 14.91 -6.68 -9.21
CA GLN A 59 15.50 -5.45 -9.75
C GLN A 59 14.75 -4.95 -10.99
N GLN A 60 14.41 -5.86 -11.91
CA GLN A 60 13.64 -5.52 -13.11
C GLN A 60 12.25 -4.98 -12.76
N LEU A 61 11.55 -5.64 -11.82
CA LEU A 61 10.22 -5.21 -11.38
C LEU A 61 10.25 -3.80 -10.78
N PHE A 62 11.15 -3.55 -9.83
CA PHE A 62 11.27 -2.27 -9.10
C PHE A 62 11.85 -1.12 -9.94
N LYS A 63 12.47 -1.40 -11.10
CA LYS A 63 12.99 -0.38 -12.04
C LYS A 63 12.14 -0.23 -13.29
N SER A 64 10.93 -0.77 -13.30
CA SER A 64 10.01 -0.68 -14.44
C SER A 64 8.79 0.21 -14.14
N GLY A 65 8.16 0.71 -15.22
CA GLY A 65 6.90 1.45 -15.14
C GLY A 65 6.98 2.80 -14.42
N ARG A 66 5.81 3.30 -14.00
CA ARG A 66 5.66 4.66 -13.42
C ARG A 66 6.23 4.79 -12.02
N LEU A 67 6.38 3.69 -11.29
CA LEU A 67 6.94 3.66 -9.94
C LEU A 67 8.45 3.33 -9.93
N SER A 68 9.08 3.25 -11.10
CA SER A 68 10.50 2.93 -11.22
C SER A 68 11.36 3.81 -10.31
N GLY A 69 12.23 3.17 -9.53
CA GLY A 69 13.17 3.86 -8.66
C GLY A 69 12.57 4.47 -7.40
N THR A 70 11.26 4.36 -7.17
CA THR A 70 10.63 4.81 -5.91
C THR A 70 10.77 3.78 -4.79
N GLY A 71 11.08 2.53 -5.13
CA GLY A 71 11.04 1.40 -4.22
C GLY A 71 9.63 0.84 -3.98
N TYR A 72 8.60 1.41 -4.60
CA TYR A 72 7.24 0.87 -4.57
C TYR A 72 6.97 -0.01 -5.81
N VAL A 73 6.16 -1.04 -5.60
CA VAL A 73 5.60 -1.87 -6.67
C VAL A 73 4.09 -1.93 -6.48
N SER A 74 3.35 -1.72 -7.55
CA SER A 74 1.90 -1.91 -7.58
C SER A 74 1.59 -3.23 -8.26
N ILE A 75 0.99 -4.17 -7.52
CA ILE A 75 0.57 -5.46 -8.04
C ILE A 75 -0.96 -5.47 -8.01
N LEU A 76 -1.57 -5.64 -9.17
CA LEU A 76 -3.01 -5.85 -9.30
C LEU A 76 -3.25 -7.36 -9.39
N PRO A 77 -3.76 -8.02 -8.34
CA PRO A 77 -4.19 -9.42 -8.45
C PRO A 77 -5.43 -9.49 -9.34
N VAL A 78 -5.38 -10.32 -10.38
CA VAL A 78 -6.46 -10.48 -11.38
C VAL A 78 -7.05 -11.90 -11.40
N ASP A 79 -6.55 -12.76 -10.51
CA ASP A 79 -6.98 -14.16 -10.30
C ASP A 79 -8.22 -14.28 -9.40
N GLN A 80 -8.66 -13.19 -8.78
CA GLN A 80 -9.80 -13.14 -7.85
C GLN A 80 -11.08 -13.77 -8.42
N GLY A 81 -11.35 -13.63 -9.72
CA GLY A 81 -12.53 -14.22 -10.37
C GLY A 81 -12.49 -15.75 -10.52
N ILE A 82 -11.29 -16.34 -10.49
CA ILE A 82 -11.10 -17.80 -10.51
C ILE A 82 -11.18 -18.35 -9.08
N GLU A 83 -10.57 -17.67 -8.11
CA GLU A 83 -10.53 -18.12 -6.71
C GLU A 83 -11.88 -17.94 -5.98
N HIS A 84 -12.66 -16.92 -6.34
CA HIS A 84 -13.94 -16.60 -5.70
C HIS A 84 -15.16 -16.73 -6.61
N SER A 85 -15.00 -17.29 -7.82
CA SER A 85 -16.03 -17.43 -8.86
C SER A 85 -16.68 -16.10 -9.27
N ALA A 86 -17.60 -16.15 -10.25
CA ALA A 86 -18.36 -14.98 -10.69
C ALA A 86 -19.22 -14.34 -9.57
N GLY A 87 -19.47 -15.04 -8.46
CA GLY A 87 -20.22 -14.52 -7.31
C GLY A 87 -19.55 -13.31 -6.66
N ALA A 88 -18.22 -13.25 -6.53
CA ALA A 88 -17.56 -12.11 -5.90
C ALA A 88 -17.49 -10.86 -6.80
N SER A 89 -17.51 -11.04 -8.12
CA SER A 89 -17.45 -9.95 -9.09
C SER A 89 -18.83 -9.42 -9.52
N PHE A 90 -19.89 -10.22 -9.36
CA PHE A 90 -21.22 -9.92 -9.89
C PHE A 90 -22.38 -10.16 -8.91
N ALA A 91 -22.14 -10.61 -7.67
CA ALA A 91 -23.21 -10.59 -6.68
C ALA A 91 -23.64 -9.14 -6.45
N PRO A 92 -24.94 -8.83 -6.54
CA PRO A 92 -25.45 -7.58 -6.01
C PRO A 92 -24.99 -7.50 -4.57
N ASN A 93 -24.35 -6.39 -4.19
CA ASN A 93 -24.12 -6.09 -2.79
C ASN A 93 -25.35 -5.30 -2.31
N PRO A 94 -26.37 -5.95 -1.70
CA PRO A 94 -27.61 -5.27 -1.34
C PRO A 94 -27.44 -4.18 -0.27
N ILE A 95 -26.28 -4.10 0.41
CA ILE A 95 -25.95 -2.99 1.32
C ILE A 95 -25.36 -1.79 0.56
N TYR A 96 -24.83 -1.98 -0.66
CA TYR A 96 -24.12 -0.95 -1.44
C TYR A 96 -24.85 -0.49 -2.71
N PHE A 97 -25.90 -1.17 -3.16
CA PHE A 97 -26.65 -0.84 -4.38
C PHE A 97 -28.18 -0.93 -4.18
N ASP A 98 -28.75 -0.03 -3.36
CA ASP A 98 -29.81 0.97 -3.67
C ASP A 98 -30.22 1.70 -2.35
N PRO A 99 -30.82 2.91 -2.39
CA PRO A 99 -30.48 4.14 -1.65
C PRO A 99 -31.03 4.29 -0.23
#